data_AF-A0A845JU77-F1
#
_entry.id   AF-A0A845JU77-F1
#
_cell.length_a   1.000
_cell.length_b   1.000
_cell.length_c   1.000
_cell.angle_alpha   90.00
_cell.angle_beta   90.00
_cell.angle_gamma   90.00
#
_symmetry.space_group_name_H-M   'P 1'
#
loop_
_entity.id
_entity.type
_entity.pdbx_description
1 polymer ?
#
loop_
_entity_poly.entity_id
_entity_poly.type
_entity_poly.pdbx_seq_one_letter_code
_entity_poly.pdbx_strand_id
1 'polypeptide(L)'
;MFIYDSMTQGLELLAKRELQGAESLFLNVINDPHSQPEETKRARTFLNDIRACQTGNKNLDFDLYKKLVKKVVASLDYVDDLLSEVYFSDAGSYEEFDLQFSEKIPSLIGRLKQIKISDISGRDKLFEKMEKNGLQRVKKTLKEQKKLTESVQEFDPFRWKTIFRKFIEQINPILLERHLDLLDYILATGEIKLLDDPKLPVLTPKYIWIIESTLESEWYLLRSYFFKARSEIQSQFKKKEGTRKYWEEIKYKKIKIFEACNFSEANIQKFLFIDKLNYKTLEEIYEFSQELGLDLMPRDVSLALRGVDKAKDHIKERGGFLMGNRKVFQNELLDLGFLKDNAYMIAKQAKRSNNHQISEAFQQSLQVASDEIVWYRIPPNGQRIRADIEAQCTKHLSTVRIHLFERGRLNKLLLKAGKPLIRKYLEKVYGDQVSELHCYFRLETIHQYYKLKFFEYHDNQIPSVSELIKISRKQFQSILLEGYKSFIQKKRLDIPASLYNAIASHKSTTQWEDAYTTPEEKLLLRFWFLMDHGVIINQKIIKSGILNPGEDIWKFVKGQGEECNS
;
A
#
# COMPACT_ATOMS: atom_id res chain seq x y z
N MET A 1 -25.11 -13.30 45.21
CA MET A 1 -25.26 -12.18 44.25
C MET A 1 -25.03 -10.87 44.98
N PHE A 2 -23.75 -10.56 45.15
CA PHE A 2 -23.22 -9.59 46.10
C PHE A 2 -23.70 -8.15 45.86
N ILE A 3 -23.98 -7.43 46.95
CA ILE A 3 -23.94 -5.96 47.00
C ILE A 3 -22.71 -5.59 47.83
N TYR A 4 -21.54 -5.44 47.21
CA TYR A 4 -20.33 -4.98 47.93
C TYR A 4 -20.17 -3.47 47.83
N ASP A 5 -21.10 -2.77 48.46
CA ASP A 5 -20.95 -1.37 48.84
C ASP A 5 -20.35 -1.33 50.25
N SER A 6 -19.03 -1.17 50.32
CA SER A 6 -18.27 -1.12 51.58
C SER A 6 -18.75 -0.01 52.52
N MET A 7 -19.31 1.09 52.00
CA MET A 7 -19.88 2.17 52.82
C MET A 7 -21.22 1.76 53.43
N THR A 8 -22.14 1.21 52.63
CA THR A 8 -23.45 0.76 53.14
C THR A 8 -23.31 -0.45 54.07
N GLN A 9 -22.40 -1.39 53.77
CA GLN A 9 -22.09 -2.50 54.68
C GLN A 9 -21.42 -2.01 55.97
N GLY A 10 -20.47 -1.07 55.90
CA GLY A 10 -19.86 -0.47 57.10
C GLY A 10 -20.90 0.19 58.00
N LEU A 11 -21.89 0.88 57.41
CA LEU A 11 -23.03 1.44 58.14
C LEU A 11 -23.96 0.37 58.74
N GLU A 12 -24.19 -0.75 58.05
CA GLU A 12 -24.95 -1.87 58.59
C GLU A 12 -24.25 -2.56 59.78
N LEU A 13 -22.94 -2.82 59.68
CA LEU A 13 -22.15 -3.38 60.77
C LEU A 13 -22.11 -2.42 61.96
N LEU A 14 -21.91 -1.12 61.70
CA LEU A 14 -21.98 -0.07 62.71
C LEU A 14 -23.35 -0.10 63.42
N ALA A 15 -24.46 -0.12 62.67
CA ALA A 15 -25.82 -0.22 63.24
C ALA A 15 -26.10 -1.52 64.01
N LYS A 16 -25.41 -2.62 63.68
CA LYS A 16 -25.46 -3.91 64.40
C LYS A 16 -24.50 -3.98 65.60
N ARG A 17 -23.72 -2.91 65.86
CA ARG A 17 -22.66 -2.81 66.89
C ARG A 17 -21.40 -3.65 66.63
N GLU A 18 -21.20 -4.09 65.39
CA GLU A 18 -20.02 -4.87 64.95
C GLU A 18 -18.86 -3.92 64.59
N LEU A 19 -18.34 -3.22 65.60
CA LEU A 19 -17.40 -2.10 65.43
C LEU A 19 -16.11 -2.45 64.67
N GLN A 20 -15.54 -3.64 64.89
CA GLN A 20 -14.30 -4.07 64.22
C GLN A 20 -14.51 -4.32 62.71
N GLY A 21 -15.63 -4.93 62.33
CA GLY A 21 -16.00 -5.12 60.92
C GLY A 21 -16.30 -3.79 60.23
N ALA A 22 -17.02 -2.89 60.92
CA ALA A 22 -17.28 -1.54 60.43
C ALA A 22 -15.97 -0.73 60.22
N GLU A 23 -15.02 -0.81 61.15
CA GLU A 23 -13.73 -0.12 61.02
C GLU A 23 -12.92 -0.67 59.83
N SER A 24 -12.85 -1.99 59.66
CA SER A 24 -12.19 -2.64 58.52
C SER A 24 -12.77 -2.17 57.18
N LEU A 25 -14.10 -2.13 57.05
CA LEU A 25 -14.77 -1.66 55.84
C LEU A 25 -14.48 -0.18 55.53
N PHE A 26 -14.49 0.70 56.53
CA PHE A 26 -14.17 2.12 56.31
C PHE A 26 -12.68 2.34 56.00
N LEU A 27 -11.75 1.56 56.58
CA LEU A 27 -10.33 1.56 56.20
C LEU A 27 -10.15 1.16 54.73
N ASN A 28 -10.86 0.13 54.26
CA ASN A 28 -10.79 -0.31 52.87
C ASN A 28 -11.30 0.77 51.90
N VAL A 29 -12.37 1.51 52.25
CA VAL A 29 -12.81 2.67 51.46
C VAL A 29 -11.76 3.79 51.44
N ILE A 30 -11.05 4.01 52.55
CA ILE A 30 -10.00 5.03 52.65
C ILE A 30 -8.75 4.66 51.82
N ASN A 31 -8.46 3.36 51.70
CA ASN A 31 -7.27 2.85 51.02
C ASN A 31 -7.51 2.47 49.54
N ASP A 32 -8.76 2.39 49.07
CA ASP A 32 -9.10 2.15 47.67
C ASP A 32 -8.72 3.38 46.82
N PRO A 33 -7.78 3.27 45.86
CA PRO A 33 -7.28 4.40 45.07
C PRO A 33 -8.31 5.00 44.10
N HIS A 34 -9.50 4.39 43.97
CA HIS A 34 -10.59 4.86 43.12
C HIS A 34 -11.81 5.35 43.92
N SER A 35 -11.74 5.44 45.25
CA SER A 35 -12.82 6.00 46.08
C SER A 35 -13.01 7.50 45.85
N GLN A 36 -14.25 7.94 45.74
CA GLN A 36 -14.56 9.36 45.53
C GLN A 36 -14.17 10.20 46.78
N PRO A 37 -13.70 11.46 46.64
CA PRO A 37 -13.29 12.30 47.77
C PRO A 37 -14.35 12.49 48.86
N GLU A 38 -15.64 12.51 48.49
CA GLU A 38 -16.73 12.56 49.46
C GLU A 38 -16.91 11.24 50.23
N GLU A 39 -16.70 10.10 49.58
CA GLU A 39 -16.82 8.77 50.17
C GLU A 39 -15.68 8.54 51.16
N THR A 40 -14.43 8.89 50.78
CA THR A 40 -13.28 8.91 51.69
C THR A 40 -13.50 9.85 52.88
N LYS A 41 -14.07 11.04 52.66
CA LYS A 41 -14.38 11.99 53.75
C LYS A 41 -15.41 11.40 54.72
N ARG A 42 -16.49 10.78 54.22
CA ARG A 42 -17.52 10.14 55.06
C ARG A 42 -16.96 8.92 55.79
N ALA A 43 -16.18 8.07 55.13
CA ALA A 43 -15.50 6.92 55.74
C ALA A 43 -14.59 7.36 56.89
N ARG A 44 -13.80 8.44 56.72
CA ARG A 44 -12.97 9.02 57.80
C ARG A 44 -13.80 9.52 58.97
N THR A 45 -14.95 10.15 58.73
CA THR A 45 -15.86 10.56 59.82
C THR A 45 -16.37 9.36 60.60
N PHE A 46 -16.88 8.32 59.93
CA PHE A 46 -17.42 7.13 60.59
C PHE A 46 -16.33 6.31 61.31
N LEU A 47 -15.12 6.24 60.75
CA LEU A 47 -13.95 5.64 61.39
C LEU A 47 -13.55 6.38 62.68
N ASN A 48 -13.56 7.71 62.66
CA ASN A 48 -13.29 8.53 63.85
C ASN A 48 -14.41 8.36 64.91
N ASP A 49 -15.67 8.26 64.48
CA ASP A 49 -16.81 7.96 65.36
C ASP A 49 -16.65 6.59 66.05
N ILE A 50 -16.25 5.54 65.32
CA ILE A 50 -15.96 4.21 65.88
C ILE A 50 -14.85 4.29 66.92
N ARG A 51 -13.73 4.95 66.60
CA ARG A 51 -12.58 5.07 67.50
C ARG A 51 -12.92 5.86 68.77
N ALA A 52 -13.68 6.95 68.64
CA ALA A 52 -14.18 7.70 69.79
C ALA A 52 -15.11 6.87 70.69
N CYS A 53 -15.88 5.94 70.10
CA CYS A 53 -16.71 4.98 70.83
C CYS A 53 -15.87 3.90 71.54
N GLN A 54 -14.88 3.32 70.86
CA GLN A 54 -13.96 2.33 71.44
C GLN A 54 -13.15 2.90 72.62
N THR A 55 -12.77 4.19 72.56
CA THR A 55 -12.05 4.88 73.65
C THR A 55 -12.97 5.43 74.76
N GLY A 56 -14.29 5.20 74.69
CA GLY A 56 -15.26 5.67 75.69
C GLY A 56 -15.54 7.19 75.68
N ASN A 57 -15.06 7.92 74.69
CA ASN A 57 -15.21 9.39 74.60
C ASN A 57 -16.56 9.84 74.02
N LYS A 58 -17.29 8.94 73.34
CA LYS A 58 -18.55 9.24 72.66
C LYS A 58 -19.45 8.02 72.60
N ASN A 59 -20.72 8.16 72.99
CA ASN A 59 -21.74 7.16 72.71
C ASN A 59 -22.29 7.35 71.29
N LEU A 60 -22.37 6.26 70.51
CA LEU A 60 -22.93 6.29 69.15
C LEU A 60 -24.44 6.07 69.16
N ASP A 61 -25.17 6.91 68.43
CA ASP A 61 -26.58 6.69 68.11
C ASP A 61 -26.68 5.67 66.95
N PHE A 62 -26.79 4.39 67.30
CA PHE A 62 -26.91 3.32 66.32
C PHE A 62 -28.21 3.39 65.49
N ASP A 63 -29.28 4.01 65.99
CA ASP A 63 -30.52 4.21 65.23
C ASP A 63 -30.40 5.34 64.20
N LEU A 64 -29.52 6.32 64.43
CA LEU A 64 -29.10 7.28 63.39
C LEU A 64 -28.39 6.57 62.25
N TYR A 65 -27.36 5.75 62.52
CA TYR A 65 -26.62 5.04 61.46
C TYR A 65 -27.51 4.02 60.72
N LYS A 66 -28.45 3.38 61.41
CA LYS A 66 -29.48 2.51 60.79
C LYS A 66 -30.36 3.24 59.78
N LYS A 67 -30.66 4.53 59.98
CA LYS A 67 -31.38 5.38 59.02
C LYS A 67 -30.53 5.82 57.82
N LEU A 68 -29.20 5.74 57.92
CA LEU A 68 -28.27 6.05 56.83
C LEU A 68 -28.08 4.88 55.83
N VAL A 69 -28.47 3.65 56.20
CA VAL A 69 -28.44 2.48 55.32
C VAL A 69 -29.43 2.68 54.16
N LYS A 70 -28.91 3.00 52.98
CA LYS A 70 -29.72 3.18 51.77
C LYS A 70 -29.99 1.84 51.10
N LYS A 71 -31.25 1.59 50.74
CA LYS A 71 -31.57 0.52 49.76
C LYS A 71 -30.93 0.90 48.41
N VAL A 72 -29.86 0.19 48.04
CA VAL A 72 -29.10 0.44 46.80
C VAL A 72 -29.93 0.02 45.59
N VAL A 73 -30.65 0.98 45.01
CA VAL A 73 -31.17 0.90 43.63
C VAL A 73 -30.18 1.64 42.74
N ALA A 74 -29.19 0.91 42.22
CA ALA A 74 -28.25 1.46 41.26
C ALA A 74 -28.96 1.67 39.90
N SER A 75 -29.24 2.92 39.55
CA SER A 75 -29.66 3.26 38.19
C SER A 75 -28.47 3.26 37.24
N LEU A 76 -28.70 2.83 35.99
CA LEU A 76 -27.73 2.88 34.91
C LEU A 76 -27.81 4.16 34.07
N ASP A 77 -28.71 5.11 34.42
CA ASP A 77 -28.92 6.35 33.65
C ASP A 77 -27.61 7.10 33.33
N TYR A 78 -26.66 7.12 34.27
CA TYR A 78 -25.34 7.76 34.08
C TYR A 78 -24.45 7.07 33.02
N VAL A 79 -24.59 5.75 32.85
CA VAL A 79 -23.92 5.00 31.78
C VAL A 79 -24.58 5.31 30.44
N ASP A 80 -25.91 5.39 30.44
CA ASP A 80 -26.69 5.76 29.25
C ASP A 80 -26.39 7.20 28.82
N ASP A 81 -26.19 8.12 29.78
CA ASP A 81 -25.78 9.51 29.56
C ASP A 81 -24.37 9.61 29.00
N LEU A 82 -23.37 8.93 29.58
CA LEU A 82 -22.00 8.91 29.06
C LEU A 82 -21.92 8.32 27.65
N LEU A 83 -22.62 7.22 27.38
CA LEU A 83 -22.71 6.63 26.04
C LEU A 83 -23.37 7.58 25.03
N SER A 84 -24.36 8.35 25.47
CA SER A 84 -25.00 9.38 24.65
C SER A 84 -24.05 10.55 24.38
N GLU A 85 -23.37 11.07 25.39
CA GLU A 85 -22.42 12.18 25.29
C GLU A 85 -21.26 11.85 24.34
N VAL A 86 -20.66 10.66 24.46
CA VAL A 86 -19.59 10.22 23.55
C VAL A 86 -20.12 10.02 22.13
N TYR A 87 -21.37 9.57 21.94
CA TYR A 87 -21.99 9.49 20.61
C TYR A 87 -22.12 10.84 19.92
N PHE A 88 -22.48 11.90 20.65
CA PHE A 88 -22.59 13.26 20.10
C PHE A 88 -21.30 14.08 20.12
N SER A 89 -20.19 13.54 20.64
CA SER A 89 -18.87 14.18 20.58
C SER A 89 -18.33 14.25 19.15
N ASP A 90 -17.38 15.15 18.89
CA ASP A 90 -16.72 15.31 17.59
C ASP A 90 -15.72 14.17 17.24
N ALA A 91 -15.52 13.19 18.14
CA ALA A 91 -14.57 12.09 17.94
C ALA A 91 -14.88 11.31 16.65
N GLY A 92 -13.90 11.18 15.77
CA GLY A 92 -13.96 10.49 14.48
C GLY A 92 -13.04 9.26 14.38
N SER A 93 -11.95 9.21 15.16
CA SER A 93 -11.01 8.08 15.16
C SER A 93 -11.17 7.11 16.34
N TYR A 94 -10.61 5.91 16.22
CA TYR A 94 -10.63 4.92 17.30
C TYR A 94 -9.87 5.40 18.55
N GLU A 95 -8.78 6.12 18.37
CA GLU A 95 -7.93 6.67 19.44
C GLU A 95 -8.63 7.79 20.20
N GLU A 96 -9.37 8.67 19.50
CA GLU A 96 -10.18 9.73 20.12
C GLU A 96 -11.30 9.16 21.00
N PHE A 97 -11.95 8.06 20.58
CA PHE A 97 -12.93 7.38 21.45
C PHE A 97 -12.27 6.78 22.68
N ASP A 98 -11.11 6.14 22.54
CA ASP A 98 -10.37 5.57 23.69
C ASP A 98 -9.96 6.65 24.69
N LEU A 99 -9.55 7.83 24.22
CA LEU A 99 -9.22 8.99 25.06
C LEU A 99 -10.47 9.57 25.76
N GLN A 100 -11.57 9.80 25.02
CA GLN A 100 -12.85 10.26 25.59
C GLN A 100 -13.38 9.34 26.70
N PHE A 101 -13.26 8.01 26.52
CA PHE A 101 -13.62 7.05 27.55
C PHE A 101 -12.68 7.08 28.76
N SER A 102 -11.37 7.18 28.53
CA SER A 102 -10.38 7.23 29.63
C SER A 102 -10.56 8.46 30.52
N GLU A 103 -10.97 9.60 29.95
CA GLU A 103 -11.26 10.83 30.70
C GLU A 103 -12.56 10.74 31.52
N LYS A 104 -13.62 10.13 30.96
CA LYS A 104 -14.97 10.21 31.55
C LYS A 104 -15.33 9.01 32.43
N ILE A 105 -14.80 7.82 32.16
CA ILE A 105 -15.04 6.60 32.97
C ILE A 105 -14.66 6.76 34.45
N PRO A 106 -13.58 7.48 34.86
CA PRO A 106 -13.26 7.74 36.27
C PRO A 106 -14.43 8.27 37.10
N SER A 107 -15.30 9.11 36.52
CA SER A 107 -16.50 9.61 37.20
C SER A 107 -17.55 8.53 37.49
N LEU A 108 -17.56 7.45 36.70
CA LEU A 108 -18.48 6.33 36.82
C LEU A 108 -17.93 5.16 37.64
N ILE A 109 -16.64 5.10 37.98
CA ILE A 109 -16.03 3.93 38.65
C ILE A 109 -16.79 3.53 39.92
N GLY A 110 -17.11 4.48 40.80
CA GLY A 110 -17.88 4.22 42.02
C GLY A 110 -19.27 3.62 41.76
N ARG A 111 -19.89 3.93 40.61
CA ARG A 111 -21.17 3.35 40.17
C ARG A 111 -20.99 1.99 39.52
N LEU A 112 -19.98 1.82 38.67
CA LEU A 112 -19.64 0.52 38.06
C LEU A 112 -19.28 -0.51 39.15
N LYS A 113 -18.56 -0.10 40.20
CA LYS A 113 -18.25 -0.91 41.39
C LYS A 113 -19.49 -1.35 42.20
N GLN A 114 -20.64 -0.70 42.03
CA GLN A 114 -21.93 -1.07 42.65
C GLN A 114 -22.75 -2.08 41.82
N ILE A 115 -22.32 -2.41 40.60
CA ILE A 115 -23.05 -3.30 39.71
C ILE A 115 -22.80 -4.77 40.08
N LYS A 116 -23.88 -5.52 40.27
CA LYS A 116 -23.83 -6.95 40.64
C LYS A 116 -23.72 -7.82 39.39
N ILE A 117 -22.67 -8.63 39.31
CA ILE A 117 -22.53 -9.68 38.29
C ILE A 117 -22.49 -11.03 39.02
N SER A 118 -23.52 -11.86 38.83
CA SER A 118 -23.62 -13.19 39.44
C SER A 118 -22.73 -14.23 38.77
N ASP A 119 -22.67 -14.15 37.44
CA ASP A 119 -22.15 -15.16 36.54
C ASP A 119 -22.00 -14.57 35.13
N ILE A 120 -21.52 -15.39 34.18
CA ILE A 120 -21.40 -15.01 32.76
C ILE A 120 -22.75 -14.58 32.18
N SER A 121 -23.87 -15.25 32.52
CA SER A 121 -25.20 -14.84 32.03
C SER A 121 -25.62 -13.48 32.58
N GLY A 122 -25.32 -13.19 33.85
CA GLY A 122 -25.52 -11.87 34.46
C GLY A 122 -24.70 -10.77 33.78
N ARG A 123 -23.43 -11.03 33.45
CA ARG A 123 -22.57 -10.09 32.71
C ARG A 123 -23.13 -9.79 31.32
N ASP A 124 -23.49 -10.82 30.58
CA ASP A 124 -23.93 -10.64 29.19
C ASP A 124 -25.28 -9.91 29.13
N LYS A 125 -26.21 -10.23 30.04
CA LYS A 125 -27.47 -9.46 30.24
C LYS A 125 -27.23 -8.01 30.68
N LEU A 126 -26.19 -7.74 31.47
CA LEU A 126 -25.82 -6.38 31.84
C LEU A 126 -25.36 -5.59 30.61
N PHE A 127 -24.48 -6.17 29.79
CA PHE A 127 -24.00 -5.53 28.57
C PHE A 127 -25.14 -5.33 27.56
N GLU A 128 -25.99 -6.32 27.32
CA GLU A 128 -27.20 -6.18 26.49
C GLU A 128 -28.13 -5.07 27.00
N LYS A 129 -28.28 -4.92 28.33
CA LYS A 129 -29.08 -3.85 28.93
C LYS A 129 -28.45 -2.47 28.74
N MET A 130 -27.14 -2.34 28.95
CA MET A 130 -26.39 -1.09 28.69
C MET A 130 -26.48 -0.70 27.21
N GLU A 131 -26.29 -1.66 26.29
CA GLU A 131 -26.39 -1.40 24.85
C GLU A 131 -27.80 -0.91 24.48
N LYS A 132 -28.83 -1.61 24.96
CA LYS A 132 -30.23 -1.28 24.64
C LYS A 132 -30.67 0.06 25.24
N ASN A 133 -30.29 0.35 26.48
CA ASN A 133 -30.67 1.58 27.16
C ASN A 133 -29.93 2.80 26.59
N GLY A 134 -28.62 2.72 26.41
CA GLY A 134 -27.83 3.77 25.76
C GLY A 134 -28.32 4.07 24.34
N LEU A 135 -28.60 3.02 23.56
CA LEU A 135 -29.21 3.15 22.22
C LEU A 135 -30.59 3.83 22.25
N GLN A 136 -31.41 3.57 23.29
CA GLN A 136 -32.68 4.27 23.48
C GLN A 136 -32.47 5.75 23.84
N ARG A 137 -31.47 6.08 24.67
CA ARG A 137 -31.16 7.48 25.03
C ARG A 137 -30.64 8.25 23.81
N VAL A 138 -29.68 7.73 23.06
CA VAL A 138 -29.21 8.33 21.79
C VAL A 138 -30.38 8.58 20.81
N LYS A 139 -31.26 7.59 20.62
CA LYS A 139 -32.45 7.73 19.75
C LYS A 139 -33.49 8.73 20.28
N LYS A 140 -33.53 8.98 21.59
CA LYS A 140 -34.38 10.00 22.20
C LYS A 140 -33.80 11.39 21.92
N THR A 141 -32.51 11.60 22.20
CA THR A 141 -31.80 12.86 21.96
C THR A 141 -31.81 13.27 20.48
N LEU A 142 -31.61 12.32 19.54
CA LEU A 142 -31.75 12.58 18.10
C LEU A 142 -33.16 13.07 17.73
N LYS A 143 -34.22 12.52 18.34
CA LYS A 143 -35.61 12.98 18.12
C LYS A 143 -35.90 14.35 18.74
N GLU A 144 -35.15 14.74 19.76
CA GLU A 144 -35.28 16.05 20.42
C GLU A 144 -34.52 17.12 19.63
N GLN A 145 -33.29 16.84 19.19
CA GLN A 145 -32.51 17.70 18.29
C GLN A 145 -33.24 17.96 16.97
N LYS A 146 -33.84 16.94 16.35
CA LYS A 146 -34.66 17.08 15.12
C LYS A 146 -35.89 18.00 15.26
N LYS A 147 -36.30 18.37 16.48
CA LYS A 147 -37.35 19.38 16.74
C LYS A 147 -36.81 20.79 16.94
N LEU A 148 -35.52 20.93 17.28
CA LEU A 148 -34.86 22.18 17.63
C LEU A 148 -34.05 22.75 16.45
N THR A 149 -33.50 21.88 15.62
CA THR A 149 -32.72 22.22 14.44
C THR A 149 -33.23 21.41 13.25
N GLU A 150 -33.46 22.08 12.10
CA GLU A 150 -33.90 21.43 10.86
C GLU A 150 -32.84 20.48 10.25
N SER A 151 -31.64 20.40 10.84
CA SER A 151 -30.59 19.44 10.48
C SER A 151 -30.98 18.02 10.88
N VAL A 152 -31.22 17.16 9.88
CA VAL A 152 -31.52 15.74 10.09
C VAL A 152 -30.23 14.92 10.21
N GLN A 153 -29.61 14.92 11.39
CA GLN A 153 -28.58 13.92 11.68
C GLN A 153 -29.26 12.58 11.95
N GLU A 154 -29.05 11.60 11.06
CA GLU A 154 -29.60 10.26 11.24
C GLU A 154 -28.76 9.42 12.21
N PHE A 155 -29.37 8.36 12.77
CA PHE A 155 -28.66 7.44 13.64
C PHE A 155 -27.67 6.58 12.83
N ASP A 156 -26.38 6.63 13.16
CA ASP A 156 -25.35 5.77 12.56
C ASP A 156 -25.15 4.49 13.41
N PRO A 157 -25.53 3.30 12.89
CA PRO A 157 -25.32 2.04 13.58
C PRO A 157 -23.83 1.65 13.73
N PHE A 158 -22.96 2.17 12.86
CA PHE A 158 -21.52 1.84 12.87
C PHE A 158 -20.78 2.65 13.94
N ARG A 159 -21.04 3.96 14.04
CA ARG A 159 -20.59 4.80 15.17
C ARG A 159 -21.03 4.21 16.51
N TRP A 160 -22.31 3.84 16.66
CA TRP A 160 -22.80 3.21 17.89
C TRP A 160 -22.06 1.91 18.25
N LYS A 161 -21.86 1.01 17.28
CA LYS A 161 -21.11 -0.25 17.49
C LYS A 161 -19.67 -0.01 17.93
N THR A 162 -19.00 0.99 17.37
CA THR A 162 -17.61 1.36 17.73
C THR A 162 -17.56 1.87 19.17
N ILE A 163 -18.41 2.84 19.50
CA ILE A 163 -18.50 3.46 20.83
C ILE A 163 -18.82 2.42 21.90
N PHE A 164 -19.83 1.57 21.67
CA PHE A 164 -20.17 0.53 22.63
C PHE A 164 -19.07 -0.53 22.79
N ARG A 165 -18.38 -0.92 21.70
CA ARG A 165 -17.21 -1.81 21.77
C ARG A 165 -16.11 -1.21 22.65
N LYS A 166 -15.68 0.02 22.37
CA LYS A 166 -14.62 0.71 23.12
C LYS A 166 -14.99 0.93 24.59
N PHE A 167 -16.24 1.29 24.87
CA PHE A 167 -16.78 1.36 26.24
C PHE A 167 -16.60 0.04 27.00
N ILE A 168 -17.05 -1.09 26.42
CA ILE A 168 -16.93 -2.42 27.04
C ILE A 168 -15.46 -2.80 27.27
N GLU A 169 -14.56 -2.49 26.35
CA GLU A 169 -13.12 -2.75 26.51
C GLU A 169 -12.53 -2.06 27.74
N GLN A 170 -12.96 -0.82 28.04
CA GLN A 170 -12.44 -0.06 29.18
C GLN A 170 -13.14 -0.36 30.52
N ILE A 171 -14.45 -0.70 30.54
CA ILE A 171 -15.13 -1.03 31.81
C ILE A 171 -14.89 -2.47 32.27
N ASN A 172 -14.59 -3.41 31.36
CA ASN A 172 -14.47 -4.83 31.71
C ASN A 172 -13.33 -5.15 32.71
N PRO A 173 -12.13 -4.51 32.65
CA PRO A 173 -11.11 -4.62 33.70
C PRO A 173 -11.59 -4.11 35.07
N ILE A 174 -12.27 -2.96 35.10
CA ILE A 174 -12.78 -2.31 36.32
C ILE A 174 -13.83 -3.19 37.01
N LEU A 175 -14.72 -3.79 36.22
CA LEU A 175 -15.71 -4.75 36.72
C LEU A 175 -15.05 -6.02 37.25
N LEU A 176 -14.01 -6.54 36.59
CA LEU A 176 -13.26 -7.70 37.08
C LEU A 176 -12.58 -7.41 38.42
N GLU A 177 -11.76 -6.35 38.48
CA GLU A 177 -10.97 -5.97 39.65
C GLU A 177 -11.83 -5.92 40.92
N ARG A 178 -12.97 -5.21 40.86
CA ARG A 178 -13.89 -5.09 42.00
C ARG A 178 -14.47 -6.42 42.48
N HIS A 179 -14.70 -7.39 41.58
CA HIS A 179 -15.18 -8.72 41.97
C HIS A 179 -14.06 -9.57 42.62
N LEU A 180 -12.79 -9.21 42.43
CA LEU A 180 -11.66 -9.84 43.12
C LEU A 180 -11.42 -9.23 44.51
N ASP A 181 -11.49 -7.90 44.64
CA ASP A 181 -11.41 -7.21 45.94
C ASP A 181 -12.40 -7.77 46.96
N LEU A 182 -13.62 -8.05 46.50
CA LEU A 182 -14.70 -8.65 47.27
C LEU A 182 -14.37 -10.06 47.76
N LEU A 183 -13.79 -10.91 46.91
CA LEU A 183 -13.38 -12.25 47.33
C LEU A 183 -12.23 -12.19 48.35
N ASP A 184 -11.31 -11.24 48.18
CA ASP A 184 -10.19 -11.04 49.09
C ASP A 184 -10.66 -10.42 50.43
N TYR A 185 -11.70 -9.59 50.43
CA TYR A 185 -12.36 -9.11 51.65
C TYR A 185 -13.01 -10.26 52.43
N ILE A 186 -13.80 -11.12 51.79
CA ILE A 186 -14.46 -12.24 52.51
C ILE A 186 -13.42 -13.26 53.00
N LEU A 187 -12.32 -13.43 52.27
CA LEU A 187 -11.16 -14.22 52.71
C LEU A 187 -10.47 -13.63 53.96
N ALA A 188 -10.59 -12.32 54.19
CA ALA A 188 -10.03 -11.65 55.38
C ALA A 188 -11.00 -11.60 56.57
N THR A 189 -12.31 -11.46 56.34
CA THR A 189 -13.30 -11.27 57.42
C THR A 189 -14.12 -12.52 57.77
N GLY A 190 -14.15 -13.55 56.91
CA GLY A 190 -14.97 -14.74 57.14
C GLY A 190 -16.47 -14.52 56.92
N GLU A 191 -16.90 -13.37 56.39
CA GLU A 191 -18.30 -12.99 56.18
C GLU A 191 -18.95 -13.70 54.96
N ILE A 192 -18.97 -15.04 55.01
CA ILE A 192 -19.47 -15.95 53.95
C ILE A 192 -20.89 -15.60 53.50
N LYS A 193 -21.70 -14.98 54.37
CA LYS A 193 -23.07 -14.51 54.09
C LYS A 193 -23.14 -13.53 52.91
N LEU A 194 -22.04 -12.85 52.56
CA LEU A 194 -21.98 -11.96 51.41
C LEU A 194 -22.14 -12.70 50.05
N LEU A 195 -21.86 -14.01 49.99
CA LEU A 195 -21.87 -14.81 48.74
C LEU A 195 -23.26 -14.86 48.07
N ASP A 196 -24.33 -15.01 48.85
CA ASP A 196 -25.74 -14.90 48.43
C ASP A 196 -26.09 -15.67 47.12
N ASP A 197 -25.56 -16.90 46.94
CA ASP A 197 -25.81 -17.74 45.77
C ASP A 197 -27.12 -18.54 45.95
N PRO A 198 -28.12 -18.44 45.05
CA PRO A 198 -29.34 -19.24 45.10
C PRO A 198 -29.15 -20.76 44.84
N LYS A 199 -27.92 -21.26 44.69
CA LYS A 199 -27.57 -22.69 44.82
C LYS A 199 -27.13 -23.11 46.23
N LEU A 200 -26.87 -22.17 47.14
CA LEU A 200 -26.63 -22.40 48.57
C LEU A 200 -27.87 -22.43 49.49
N PRO A 201 -29.13 -22.10 49.12
CA PRO A 201 -30.27 -22.22 50.06
C PRO A 201 -30.74 -23.66 50.23
N VAL A 202 -30.30 -24.58 49.36
CA VAL A 202 -30.40 -26.04 49.57
C VAL A 202 -29.01 -26.58 49.90
N LEU A 203 -28.45 -26.12 51.03
CA LEU A 203 -27.32 -26.79 51.65
C LEU A 203 -27.73 -28.22 51.96
N THR A 204 -27.23 -29.18 51.18
CA THR A 204 -27.36 -30.60 51.56
C THR A 204 -26.63 -30.80 52.90
N PRO A 205 -27.06 -31.76 53.75
CA PRO A 205 -26.50 -31.92 55.10
C PRO A 205 -24.97 -32.00 55.16
N LYS A 206 -24.35 -32.54 54.10
CA LYS A 206 -22.90 -32.56 53.90
C LYS A 206 -22.25 -31.17 53.91
N TYR A 207 -22.85 -30.16 53.27
CA TYR A 207 -22.31 -28.80 53.25
C TYR A 207 -22.61 -28.03 54.54
N ILE A 208 -23.75 -28.30 55.21
CA ILE A 208 -24.02 -27.76 56.56
C ILE A 208 -22.94 -28.25 57.53
N TRP A 209 -22.76 -29.57 57.61
CA TRP A 209 -21.77 -30.19 58.48
C TRP A 209 -20.34 -29.72 58.18
N ILE A 210 -19.97 -29.53 56.91
CA ILE A 210 -18.65 -28.98 56.56
C ILE A 210 -18.51 -27.53 57.05
N ILE A 211 -19.53 -26.67 56.87
CA ILE A 211 -19.46 -25.26 57.31
C ILE A 211 -19.37 -25.17 58.83
N GLU A 212 -20.21 -25.91 59.56
CA GLU A 212 -20.19 -25.97 61.03
C GLU A 212 -18.83 -26.50 61.53
N SER A 213 -18.36 -27.64 60.99
CA SER A 213 -17.05 -28.21 61.36
C SER A 213 -15.88 -27.27 61.03
N THR A 214 -15.95 -26.45 59.96
CA THR A 214 -14.86 -25.53 59.58
C THR A 214 -14.89 -24.22 60.38
N LEU A 215 -16.04 -23.83 60.93
CA LEU A 215 -16.14 -22.74 61.90
C LEU A 215 -15.53 -23.14 63.25
N GLU A 216 -15.62 -24.42 63.63
CA GLU A 216 -14.98 -24.95 64.85
C GLU A 216 -13.49 -25.29 64.70
N SER A 217 -12.98 -25.54 63.48
CA SER A 217 -11.62 -26.06 63.25
C SER A 217 -10.67 -25.14 62.46
N GLU A 218 -10.99 -23.86 62.37
CA GLU A 218 -10.19 -22.80 61.72
C GLU A 218 -9.80 -23.06 60.24
N TRP A 219 -10.65 -22.52 59.35
CA TRP A 219 -10.26 -21.86 58.09
C TRP A 219 -9.79 -22.69 56.86
N TYR A 220 -9.31 -23.93 56.99
CA TYR A 220 -8.63 -24.60 55.86
C TYR A 220 -9.51 -24.89 54.62
N LEU A 221 -10.72 -25.41 54.81
CA LEU A 221 -11.61 -25.80 53.70
C LEU A 221 -12.20 -24.58 52.96
N LEU A 222 -12.58 -23.54 53.71
CA LEU A 222 -13.06 -22.27 53.17
C LEU A 222 -12.05 -21.62 52.22
N ARG A 223 -10.77 -21.63 52.60
CA ARG A 223 -9.67 -21.10 51.75
C ARG A 223 -9.64 -21.76 50.37
N SER A 224 -9.84 -23.08 50.30
CA SER A 224 -9.90 -23.83 49.04
C SER A 224 -11.09 -23.43 48.16
N TYR A 225 -12.28 -23.26 48.77
CA TYR A 225 -13.45 -22.75 48.06
C TYR A 225 -13.27 -21.30 47.58
N PHE A 226 -12.60 -20.43 48.35
CA PHE A 226 -12.26 -19.06 47.92
C PHE A 226 -11.26 -19.04 46.78
N PHE A 227 -10.19 -19.84 46.81
CA PHE A 227 -9.27 -19.93 45.68
C PHE A 227 -9.95 -20.50 44.43
N LYS A 228 -10.87 -21.46 44.59
CA LYS A 228 -11.70 -21.96 43.49
C LYS A 228 -12.64 -20.88 42.95
N ALA A 229 -13.33 -20.12 43.82
CA ALA A 229 -14.21 -19.03 43.41
C ALA A 229 -13.44 -17.85 42.77
N ARG A 230 -12.23 -17.52 43.26
CA ARG A 230 -11.34 -16.51 42.68
C ARG A 230 -10.83 -16.96 41.32
N SER A 231 -10.34 -18.19 41.21
CA SER A 231 -9.98 -18.79 39.93
C SER A 231 -11.19 -18.86 39.00
N GLU A 232 -12.39 -19.15 39.52
CA GLU A 232 -13.63 -19.19 38.74
C GLU A 232 -14.04 -17.79 38.26
N ILE A 233 -14.05 -16.74 39.08
CA ILE A 233 -14.41 -15.36 38.67
C ILE A 233 -13.33 -14.74 37.79
N GLN A 234 -12.05 -14.87 38.13
CA GLN A 234 -10.97 -14.52 37.21
C GLN A 234 -11.12 -15.30 35.90
N SER A 235 -11.50 -16.58 35.99
CA SER A 235 -11.86 -17.31 34.81
C SER A 235 -13.12 -16.75 34.17
N GLN A 236 -14.20 -16.31 34.81
CA GLN A 236 -15.41 -15.79 34.15
C GLN A 236 -15.11 -14.55 33.27
N PHE A 237 -14.40 -13.57 33.81
CA PHE A 237 -13.98 -12.38 33.06
C PHE A 237 -12.86 -12.67 32.04
N LYS A 238 -12.16 -13.82 32.16
CA LYS A 238 -11.24 -14.36 31.14
C LYS A 238 -11.88 -15.50 30.27
N LYS A 239 -13.09 -15.97 30.57
CA LYS A 239 -13.83 -17.14 30.02
C LYS A 239 -14.76 -16.57 28.98
N LYS A 240 -14.08 -16.22 27.90
CA LYS A 240 -14.34 -16.81 26.60
C LYS A 240 -14.66 -18.32 26.76
N GLU A 241 -15.88 -18.78 26.43
CA GLU A 241 -16.29 -20.21 26.51
C GLU A 241 -15.70 -21.06 25.37
N GLY A 242 -15.33 -22.32 25.61
CA GLY A 242 -14.37 -23.11 24.80
C GLY A 242 -14.46 -23.05 23.26
N THR A 243 -15.65 -23.00 22.66
CA THR A 243 -15.83 -22.89 21.19
C THR A 243 -16.06 -21.45 20.72
N ARG A 244 -16.85 -20.67 21.46
CA ARG A 244 -17.11 -19.24 21.22
C ARG A 244 -15.83 -18.39 21.37
N LYS A 245 -14.93 -18.84 22.26
CA LYS A 245 -13.63 -18.27 22.63
C LYS A 245 -12.69 -18.04 21.47
N TYR A 246 -12.52 -19.06 20.65
CA TYR A 246 -11.59 -19.01 19.53
C TYR A 246 -12.07 -17.95 18.52
N TRP A 247 -13.37 -17.95 18.21
CA TRP A 247 -13.98 -17.00 17.29
C TRP A 247 -14.00 -15.57 17.82
N GLU A 248 -14.35 -15.34 19.08
CA GLU A 248 -14.35 -14.00 19.68
C GLU A 248 -12.92 -13.44 19.85
N GLU A 249 -11.94 -14.26 20.23
CA GLU A 249 -10.54 -13.84 20.29
C GLU A 249 -9.96 -13.53 18.91
N ILE A 250 -10.21 -14.38 17.92
CA ILE A 250 -9.80 -14.11 16.53
C ILE A 250 -10.50 -12.89 15.97
N LYS A 251 -11.80 -12.71 16.23
CA LYS A 251 -12.55 -11.52 15.85
C LYS A 251 -11.90 -10.27 16.43
N TYR A 252 -11.53 -10.29 17.70
CA TYR A 252 -10.86 -9.16 18.36
C TYR A 252 -9.44 -8.89 17.82
N LYS A 253 -8.62 -9.93 17.61
CA LYS A 253 -7.29 -9.77 16.98
C LYS A 253 -7.38 -9.23 15.54
N LYS A 254 -8.37 -9.68 14.75
CA LYS A 254 -8.68 -9.11 13.42
C LYS A 254 -9.08 -7.63 13.51
N ILE A 255 -9.97 -7.28 14.45
CA ILE A 255 -10.38 -5.89 14.69
C ILE A 255 -9.17 -5.01 14.95
N LYS A 256 -8.23 -5.42 15.81
CA LYS A 256 -7.01 -4.63 16.07
C LYS A 256 -6.17 -4.33 14.83
N ILE A 257 -5.99 -5.32 13.94
CA ILE A 257 -5.28 -5.10 12.66
C ILE A 257 -6.05 -4.10 11.78
N PHE A 258 -7.38 -4.18 11.75
CA PHE A 258 -8.21 -3.26 10.97
C PHE A 258 -8.26 -1.84 11.56
N GLU A 259 -8.32 -1.69 12.89
CA GLU A 259 -8.26 -0.39 13.58
C GLU A 259 -6.89 0.28 13.34
N ALA A 260 -5.78 -0.47 13.46
CA ALA A 260 -4.43 0.02 13.16
C ALA A 260 -4.27 0.49 11.70
N CYS A 261 -4.99 -0.12 10.75
CA CYS A 261 -5.03 0.31 9.35
C CYS A 261 -6.16 1.31 9.03
N ASN A 262 -6.80 1.92 10.04
CA ASN A 262 -7.90 2.89 9.89
C ASN A 262 -9.07 2.42 9.00
N PHE A 263 -9.43 1.13 9.04
CA PHE A 263 -10.60 0.63 8.32
C PHE A 263 -11.87 1.21 8.95
N SER A 264 -12.82 1.63 8.11
CA SER A 264 -14.16 1.97 8.59
C SER A 264 -14.88 0.75 9.17
N GLU A 265 -15.66 0.96 10.22
CA GLU A 265 -16.40 -0.11 10.92
C GLU A 265 -17.33 -0.90 9.96
N ALA A 266 -17.87 -0.27 8.90
CA ALA A 266 -18.61 -0.97 7.85
C ALA A 266 -17.76 -2.02 7.09
N ASN A 267 -16.49 -1.71 6.79
CA ASN A 267 -15.55 -2.67 6.20
C ASN A 267 -15.15 -3.74 7.21
N ILE A 268 -14.92 -3.37 8.48
CA ILE A 268 -14.63 -4.32 9.56
C ILE A 268 -15.75 -5.36 9.66
N GLN A 269 -17.00 -4.92 9.84
CA GLN A 269 -18.16 -5.82 9.92
C GLN A 269 -18.23 -6.74 8.68
N LYS A 270 -18.08 -6.19 7.47
CA LYS A 270 -18.05 -6.95 6.22
C LYS A 270 -17.00 -8.07 6.20
N PHE A 271 -15.77 -7.81 6.65
CA PHE A 271 -14.71 -8.83 6.68
C PHE A 271 -14.82 -9.80 7.86
N LEU A 272 -15.42 -9.39 8.98
CA LEU A 272 -15.66 -10.25 10.14
C LEU A 272 -16.75 -11.30 9.90
N PHE A 273 -17.77 -10.99 9.08
CA PHE A 273 -18.83 -11.94 8.70
C PHE A 273 -18.44 -12.86 7.52
N ILE A 274 -17.22 -12.77 7.00
CA ILE A 274 -16.72 -13.70 5.98
C ILE A 274 -15.90 -14.80 6.67
N ASP A 275 -16.52 -15.96 6.88
CA ASP A 275 -15.91 -17.14 7.53
C ASP A 275 -14.57 -17.56 6.92
N LYS A 276 -14.33 -17.24 5.64
CA LYS A 276 -13.12 -17.58 4.90
C LYS A 276 -11.88 -16.74 5.26
N LEU A 277 -12.02 -15.63 5.99
CA LEU A 277 -10.85 -14.84 6.40
C LEU A 277 -10.17 -15.50 7.61
N ASN A 278 -9.09 -16.24 7.41
CA ASN A 278 -8.28 -16.73 8.53
C ASN A 278 -7.51 -15.57 9.18
N TYR A 279 -7.37 -15.59 10.52
CA TYR A 279 -6.54 -14.63 11.24
C TYR A 279 -5.08 -14.67 10.76
N LYS A 280 -4.49 -15.86 10.66
CA LYS A 280 -3.09 -16.03 10.21
C LYS A 280 -2.86 -15.43 8.81
N THR A 281 -3.86 -15.53 7.93
CA THR A 281 -3.79 -14.91 6.59
C THR A 281 -3.88 -13.39 6.64
N LEU A 282 -4.66 -12.81 7.56
CA LEU A 282 -4.73 -11.36 7.76
C LEU A 282 -3.43 -10.82 8.38
N GLU A 283 -2.88 -11.53 9.36
CA GLU A 283 -1.60 -11.26 10.01
C GLU A 283 -0.45 -11.29 8.99
N GLU A 284 -0.36 -12.34 8.17
CA GLU A 284 0.67 -12.50 7.13
C GLU A 284 0.65 -11.39 6.05
N ILE A 285 -0.53 -10.92 5.63
CA ILE A 285 -0.61 -9.79 4.69
C ILE A 285 -0.38 -8.43 5.37
N TYR A 286 -0.66 -8.32 6.67
CA TYR A 286 -0.42 -7.12 7.47
C TYR A 286 1.08 -6.92 7.69
N GLU A 287 1.78 -7.94 8.19
CA GLU A 287 3.24 -7.95 8.34
C GLU A 287 3.92 -7.60 7.01
N PHE A 288 3.53 -8.27 5.91
CA PHE A 288 4.07 -7.99 4.58
C PHE A 288 3.79 -6.56 4.07
N SER A 289 2.67 -5.96 4.47
CA SER A 289 2.35 -4.55 4.13
C SER A 289 3.21 -3.59 4.94
N GLN A 290 3.41 -3.87 6.23
CA GLN A 290 4.25 -3.08 7.14
C GLN A 290 5.74 -3.16 6.78
N GLU A 291 6.25 -4.32 6.34
CA GLU A 291 7.60 -4.47 5.76
C GLU A 291 7.86 -3.52 4.58
N LEU A 292 6.81 -3.16 3.84
CA LEU A 292 6.86 -2.23 2.70
C LEU A 292 6.48 -0.79 3.07
N GLY A 293 6.24 -0.49 4.35
CA GLY A 293 5.82 0.84 4.83
C GLY A 293 4.43 1.25 4.35
N LEU A 294 3.51 0.30 4.18
CA LEU A 294 2.16 0.52 3.67
C LEU A 294 1.10 0.00 4.64
N ASP A 295 0.01 0.75 4.80
CA ASP A 295 -1.20 0.25 5.46
C ASP A 295 -1.96 -0.73 4.56
N LEU A 296 -2.69 -1.68 5.17
CA LEU A 296 -3.63 -2.52 4.43
C LEU A 296 -4.81 -1.71 3.93
N MET A 297 -5.34 -2.07 2.77
CA MET A 297 -6.60 -1.55 2.25
C MET A 297 -7.67 -2.65 2.20
N PRO A 298 -8.98 -2.31 2.21
CA PRO A 298 -10.07 -3.28 2.01
C PRO A 298 -9.92 -4.15 0.75
N ARG A 299 -9.23 -3.65 -0.28
CA ARG A 299 -8.95 -4.41 -1.51
C ARG A 299 -7.92 -5.52 -1.29
N ASP A 300 -6.90 -5.31 -0.47
CA ASP A 300 -5.85 -6.29 -0.18
C ASP A 300 -6.45 -7.50 0.55
N VAL A 301 -7.24 -7.22 1.59
CA VAL A 301 -8.00 -8.23 2.35
C VAL A 301 -8.97 -8.99 1.44
N SER A 302 -9.65 -8.28 0.53
CA SER A 302 -10.56 -8.89 -0.46
C SER A 302 -9.83 -9.78 -1.48
N LEU A 303 -8.55 -9.51 -1.77
CA LEU A 303 -7.71 -10.34 -2.64
C LEU A 303 -7.15 -11.55 -1.89
N ALA A 304 -6.79 -11.40 -0.61
CA ALA A 304 -6.29 -12.49 0.23
C ALA A 304 -7.31 -13.63 0.37
N LEU A 305 -8.62 -13.30 0.42
CA LEU A 305 -9.73 -14.26 0.33
C LEU A 305 -9.73 -15.11 -0.96
N ARG A 306 -8.97 -14.71 -1.99
CA ARG A 306 -8.79 -15.42 -3.29
C ARG A 306 -7.39 -16.02 -3.45
N GLY A 307 -6.54 -15.95 -2.43
CA GLY A 307 -5.14 -16.38 -2.39
C GLY A 307 -4.22 -15.29 -1.83
N VAL A 308 -3.35 -15.67 -0.88
CA VAL A 308 -2.44 -14.75 -0.18
C VAL A 308 -1.49 -14.05 -1.15
N ASP A 309 -0.93 -14.79 -2.11
CA ASP A 309 -0.01 -14.25 -3.12
C ASP A 309 -0.63 -13.12 -3.94
N LYS A 310 -1.94 -13.19 -4.24
CA LYS A 310 -2.65 -12.13 -4.97
C LYS A 310 -2.80 -10.85 -4.15
N ALA A 311 -2.86 -10.94 -2.83
CA ALA A 311 -2.79 -9.78 -1.96
C ALA A 311 -1.35 -9.25 -1.90
N LYS A 312 -0.35 -10.10 -1.68
CA LYS A 312 1.07 -9.71 -1.66
C LYS A 312 1.49 -9.04 -2.98
N ASP A 313 1.05 -9.54 -4.13
CA ASP A 313 1.30 -8.94 -5.45
C ASP A 313 0.63 -7.57 -5.61
N HIS A 314 -0.59 -7.38 -5.10
CA HIS A 314 -1.28 -6.08 -5.14
C HIS A 314 -0.66 -5.07 -4.16
N ILE A 315 -0.21 -5.52 -2.98
CA ILE A 315 0.56 -4.71 -2.02
C ILE A 315 1.91 -4.30 -2.63
N LYS A 316 2.60 -5.22 -3.33
CA LYS A 316 3.82 -4.93 -4.12
C LYS A 316 3.55 -3.90 -5.23
N GLU A 317 2.46 -4.04 -5.99
CA GLU A 317 2.10 -3.06 -7.01
C GLU A 317 1.77 -1.68 -6.40
N ARG A 318 1.10 -1.62 -5.24
CA ARG A 318 0.91 -0.39 -4.43
C ARG A 318 2.25 0.22 -3.99
N GLY A 319 3.20 -0.60 -3.55
CA GLY A 319 4.58 -0.23 -3.24
C GLY A 319 5.44 0.12 -4.46
N GLY A 320 4.86 0.15 -5.67
CA GLY A 320 5.55 0.54 -6.90
C GLY A 320 6.38 -0.57 -7.55
N PHE A 321 6.37 -1.80 -7.03
CA PHE A 321 7.06 -2.94 -7.63
C PHE A 321 6.25 -3.50 -8.80
N LEU A 322 6.88 -3.64 -9.97
CA LEU A 322 6.25 -4.32 -11.11
C LEU A 322 6.21 -5.82 -10.85
N MET A 323 5.05 -6.44 -11.06
CA MET A 323 4.81 -7.88 -10.89
C MET A 323 4.23 -8.53 -12.15
N GLY A 324 4.27 -9.86 -12.21
CA GLY A 324 3.75 -10.66 -13.32
C GLY A 324 4.21 -10.19 -14.71
N ASN A 325 3.27 -10.06 -15.65
CA ASN A 325 3.56 -9.65 -17.03
C ASN A 325 4.30 -8.30 -17.15
N ARG A 326 4.10 -7.36 -16.21
CA ARG A 326 4.83 -6.08 -16.23
C ARG A 326 6.30 -6.28 -15.88
N LYS A 327 6.62 -7.19 -14.96
CA LYS A 327 8.00 -7.51 -14.61
C LYS A 327 8.71 -8.26 -15.73
N VAL A 328 8.02 -9.20 -16.37
CA VAL A 328 8.52 -9.92 -17.56
C VAL A 328 8.85 -8.92 -18.67
N PHE A 329 7.93 -8.00 -18.98
CA PHE A 329 8.16 -6.98 -20.01
C PHE A 329 9.25 -5.96 -19.64
N GLN A 330 9.41 -5.60 -18.35
CA GLN A 330 10.56 -4.80 -17.91
C GLN A 330 11.88 -5.52 -18.21
N ASN A 331 11.96 -6.82 -17.91
CA ASN A 331 13.17 -7.61 -18.17
C ASN A 331 13.43 -7.73 -19.68
N GLU A 332 12.41 -7.98 -20.49
CA GLU A 332 12.51 -7.97 -21.96
C GLU A 332 13.11 -6.65 -22.50
N LEU A 333 12.66 -5.50 -21.99
CA LEU A 333 13.22 -4.20 -22.37
C LEU A 333 14.68 -4.02 -21.90
N LEU A 334 15.05 -4.57 -20.73
CA LEU A 334 16.44 -4.57 -20.25
C LEU A 334 17.34 -5.45 -21.12
N ASP A 335 16.87 -6.61 -21.57
CA ASP A 335 17.58 -7.50 -22.50
C ASP A 335 17.70 -6.83 -23.89
N LEU A 336 16.69 -6.05 -24.29
CA LEU A 336 16.76 -5.11 -25.41
C LEU A 336 17.59 -3.85 -25.09
N GLY A 337 18.34 -3.81 -23.99
CA GLY A 337 19.31 -2.76 -23.68
C GLY A 337 18.71 -1.35 -23.54
N PHE A 338 17.51 -1.24 -22.98
CA PHE A 338 16.94 0.02 -22.49
C PHE A 338 17.59 0.41 -21.14
N LEU A 339 17.58 1.70 -20.81
CA LEU A 339 17.93 2.16 -19.48
C LEU A 339 16.91 1.66 -18.45
N LYS A 340 17.39 1.31 -17.25
CA LYS A 340 16.59 0.69 -16.18
C LYS A 340 15.33 1.48 -15.82
N ASP A 341 15.45 2.81 -15.78
CA ASP A 341 14.35 3.70 -15.41
C ASP A 341 13.33 3.82 -16.54
N ASN A 342 13.77 3.89 -17.80
CA ASN A 342 12.89 3.88 -18.97
C ASN A 342 12.16 2.54 -19.12
N ALA A 343 12.87 1.41 -18.95
CA ALA A 343 12.28 0.08 -18.96
C ALA A 343 11.20 -0.06 -17.86
N TYR A 344 11.48 0.45 -16.65
CA TYR A 344 10.48 0.51 -15.57
C TYR A 344 9.28 1.38 -15.94
N MET A 345 9.50 2.62 -16.43
CA MET A 345 8.44 3.56 -16.77
C MET A 345 7.55 3.05 -17.90
N ILE A 346 8.14 2.49 -18.97
CA ILE A 346 7.41 1.86 -20.06
C ILE A 346 6.59 0.68 -19.53
N ALA A 347 7.19 -0.25 -18.78
CA ALA A 347 6.49 -1.42 -18.27
C ALA A 347 5.39 -1.09 -17.23
N LYS A 348 5.49 0.04 -16.53
CA LYS A 348 4.46 0.57 -15.63
C LYS A 348 3.25 1.13 -16.39
N GLN A 349 3.51 1.90 -17.46
CA GLN A 349 2.49 2.68 -18.19
C GLN A 349 1.88 1.94 -19.40
N ALA A 350 2.61 1.01 -20.02
CA ALA A 350 2.13 0.28 -21.18
C ALA A 350 0.94 -0.63 -20.84
N LYS A 351 -0.06 -0.65 -21.74
CA LYS A 351 -1.12 -1.65 -21.73
C LYS A 351 -0.57 -2.95 -22.31
N ARG A 352 -0.91 -4.10 -21.70
CA ARG A 352 -0.42 -5.44 -22.07
C ARG A 352 -0.51 -5.76 -23.58
N SER A 353 -1.55 -5.27 -24.25
CA SER A 353 -1.76 -5.42 -25.70
C SER A 353 -0.66 -4.80 -26.57
N ASN A 354 0.11 -3.87 -26.02
CA ASN A 354 1.03 -3.01 -26.77
C ASN A 354 2.51 -3.32 -26.46
N ASN A 355 2.79 -4.25 -25.54
CA ASN A 355 4.15 -4.62 -25.14
C ASN A 355 4.99 -5.01 -26.37
N HIS A 356 4.46 -5.97 -27.15
CA HIS A 356 5.10 -6.47 -28.36
C HIS A 356 5.33 -5.36 -29.40
N GLN A 357 4.36 -4.46 -29.59
CA GLN A 357 4.50 -3.33 -30.52
C GLN A 357 5.65 -2.37 -30.16
N ILE A 358 6.00 -2.26 -28.88
CA ILE A 358 7.12 -1.43 -28.41
C ILE A 358 8.45 -2.13 -28.67
N SER A 359 8.56 -3.41 -28.30
CA SER A 359 9.75 -4.23 -28.55
C SER A 359 10.06 -4.37 -30.05
N GLU A 360 9.06 -4.74 -30.86
CA GLU A 360 9.17 -4.85 -32.31
C GLU A 360 9.56 -3.52 -32.94
N ALA A 361 8.90 -2.41 -32.61
CA ALA A 361 9.20 -1.12 -33.22
C ALA A 361 10.62 -0.64 -32.88
N PHE A 362 11.12 -0.96 -31.68
CA PHE A 362 12.50 -0.67 -31.30
C PHE A 362 13.50 -1.53 -32.10
N GLN A 363 13.31 -2.86 -32.12
CA GLN A 363 14.15 -3.78 -32.90
C GLN A 363 14.14 -3.45 -34.39
N GLN A 364 12.96 -3.24 -34.99
CA GLN A 364 12.81 -2.86 -36.38
C GLN A 364 13.48 -1.53 -36.70
N SER A 365 13.46 -0.56 -35.79
CA SER A 365 14.14 0.73 -35.99
C SER A 365 15.66 0.59 -36.00
N LEU A 366 16.22 -0.30 -35.18
CA LEU A 366 17.65 -0.62 -35.20
C LEU A 366 18.03 -1.41 -36.46
N GLN A 367 17.20 -2.36 -36.90
CA GLN A 367 17.41 -3.10 -38.15
C GLN A 367 17.43 -2.14 -39.35
N VAL A 368 16.43 -1.27 -39.47
CA VAL A 368 16.33 -0.26 -40.54
C VAL A 368 17.52 0.72 -40.52
N ALA A 369 18.00 1.11 -39.33
CA ALA A 369 19.22 1.91 -39.22
C ALA A 369 20.49 1.18 -39.72
N SER A 370 20.51 -0.15 -39.64
CA SER A 370 21.58 -1.00 -40.19
C SER A 370 21.43 -1.19 -41.71
N ASP A 371 20.24 -1.56 -42.19
CA ASP A 371 19.97 -1.82 -43.61
C ASP A 371 20.19 -0.58 -44.49
N GLU A 372 19.87 0.60 -43.95
CA GLU A 372 19.98 1.89 -44.63
C GLU A 372 21.25 2.68 -44.22
N ILE A 373 22.24 2.03 -43.58
CA ILE A 373 23.49 2.69 -43.15
C ILE A 373 24.24 3.36 -44.30
N VAL A 374 24.18 2.78 -45.50
CA VAL A 374 24.84 3.34 -46.69
C VAL A 374 24.25 4.69 -47.11
N TRP A 375 23.04 5.03 -46.64
CA TRP A 375 22.39 6.33 -46.81
C TRP A 375 22.57 7.25 -45.60
N TYR A 376 22.57 6.72 -44.37
CA TYR A 376 22.64 7.57 -43.16
C TYR A 376 24.04 7.78 -42.59
N ARG A 377 25.01 6.93 -42.94
CA ARG A 377 26.40 6.90 -42.46
C ARG A 377 26.56 6.73 -40.93
N ILE A 378 25.49 6.38 -40.21
CA ILE A 378 25.52 6.19 -38.75
C ILE A 378 25.77 4.71 -38.42
N PRO A 379 26.73 4.37 -37.54
CA PRO A 379 26.86 3.02 -37.01
C PRO A 379 25.56 2.53 -36.36
N PRO A 380 25.06 1.32 -36.64
CA PRO A 380 23.74 0.86 -36.15
C PRO A 380 23.73 0.71 -34.62
N ASN A 381 24.91 0.46 -34.04
CA ASN A 381 25.14 0.38 -32.60
C ASN A 381 25.48 1.74 -31.95
N GLY A 382 25.22 2.86 -32.62
CA GLY A 382 25.43 4.19 -32.06
C GLY A 382 24.58 4.41 -30.80
N GLN A 383 25.19 4.53 -29.64
CA GLN A 383 24.48 4.76 -28.36
C GLN A 383 23.47 5.91 -28.44
N ARG A 384 23.83 6.98 -29.17
CA ARG A 384 22.97 8.15 -29.41
C ARG A 384 21.68 7.82 -30.17
N ILE A 385 21.75 7.07 -31.27
CA ILE A 385 20.54 6.74 -32.05
C ILE A 385 19.65 5.75 -31.27
N ARG A 386 20.26 4.81 -30.54
CA ARG A 386 19.52 3.91 -29.63
C ARG A 386 18.74 4.69 -28.57
N ALA A 387 19.40 5.63 -27.89
CA ALA A 387 18.78 6.50 -26.88
C ALA A 387 17.68 7.40 -27.47
N ASP A 388 17.88 7.95 -28.67
CA ASP A 388 16.86 8.78 -29.36
C ASP A 388 15.62 7.95 -29.76
N ILE A 389 15.78 6.68 -30.15
CA ILE A 389 14.67 5.75 -30.44
C ILE A 389 13.97 5.32 -29.13
N GLU A 390 14.72 4.93 -28.10
CA GLU A 390 14.22 4.61 -26.76
C GLU A 390 13.39 5.76 -26.15
N ALA A 391 13.80 7.00 -26.36
CA ALA A 391 13.04 8.19 -25.99
C ALA A 391 11.71 8.31 -26.75
N GLN A 392 11.61 7.85 -28.01
CA GLN A 392 10.32 7.77 -28.70
C GLN A 392 9.44 6.63 -28.14
N CYS A 393 10.02 5.47 -27.80
CA CYS A 393 9.30 4.37 -27.15
C CYS A 393 8.67 4.83 -25.84
N THR A 394 9.46 5.50 -24.98
CA THR A 394 9.01 6.07 -23.71
C THR A 394 7.91 7.12 -23.90
N LYS A 395 8.03 7.99 -24.93
CA LYS A 395 7.09 9.09 -25.15
C LYS A 395 5.76 8.68 -25.78
N HIS A 396 5.74 7.65 -26.63
CA HIS A 396 4.58 7.35 -27.49
C HIS A 396 3.91 6.01 -27.24
N LEU A 397 4.52 5.12 -26.44
CA LEU A 397 3.98 3.82 -25.98
C LEU A 397 3.12 3.10 -27.04
N SER A 398 1.79 3.21 -26.97
CA SER A 398 0.81 2.56 -27.86
C SER A 398 0.83 3.04 -29.33
N THR A 399 1.57 4.10 -29.64
CA THR A 399 1.64 4.70 -30.99
C THR A 399 3.08 4.84 -31.48
N VAL A 400 4.03 4.14 -30.85
CA VAL A 400 5.46 4.23 -31.19
C VAL A 400 5.74 3.84 -32.66
N ARG A 401 5.12 2.77 -33.16
CA ARG A 401 5.24 2.33 -34.57
C ARG A 401 4.77 3.40 -35.56
N ILE A 402 3.57 3.96 -35.33
CA ILE A 402 3.01 5.08 -36.11
C ILE A 402 3.96 6.28 -36.08
N HIS A 403 4.53 6.61 -34.92
CA HIS A 403 5.43 7.74 -34.79
C HIS A 403 6.77 7.55 -35.49
N LEU A 404 7.41 6.39 -35.34
CA LEU A 404 8.72 6.10 -35.92
C LEU A 404 8.63 5.95 -37.44
N PHE A 405 7.68 5.16 -37.95
CA PHE A 405 7.58 4.80 -39.36
C PHE A 405 6.60 5.70 -40.13
N GLU A 406 5.29 5.63 -39.85
CA GLU A 406 4.25 6.34 -40.63
C GLU A 406 4.39 7.87 -40.59
N ARG A 407 4.80 8.43 -39.45
CA ARG A 407 5.08 9.88 -39.27
C ARG A 407 6.54 10.25 -39.55
N GLY A 408 7.35 9.31 -40.04
CA GLY A 408 8.73 9.51 -40.47
C GLY A 408 9.70 10.04 -39.40
N ARG A 409 9.45 9.79 -38.09
CA ARG A 409 10.39 10.24 -37.05
C ARG A 409 11.72 9.51 -37.11
N LEU A 410 11.74 8.23 -37.47
CA LEU A 410 12.98 7.46 -37.59
C LEU A 410 13.92 8.12 -38.62
N ASN A 411 13.39 8.45 -39.81
CA ASN A 411 14.11 9.21 -40.84
C ASN A 411 14.71 10.52 -40.27
N LYS A 412 13.91 11.30 -39.52
CA LYS A 412 14.38 12.57 -38.90
C LYS A 412 15.49 12.36 -37.86
N LEU A 413 15.43 11.29 -37.06
CA LEU A 413 16.49 10.95 -36.10
C LEU A 413 17.77 10.54 -36.82
N LEU A 414 17.68 9.70 -37.85
CA LEU A 414 18.82 9.27 -38.65
C LEU A 414 19.44 10.43 -39.45
N LEU A 415 18.64 11.31 -40.06
CA LEU A 415 19.14 12.56 -40.67
C LEU A 415 19.90 13.42 -39.65
N LYS A 416 19.36 13.59 -38.43
CA LYS A 416 19.98 14.40 -37.37
C LYS A 416 21.29 13.79 -36.85
N ALA A 417 21.38 12.47 -36.74
CA ALA A 417 22.59 11.80 -36.26
C ALA A 417 23.69 11.67 -37.33
N GLY A 418 23.33 11.68 -38.63
CA GLY A 418 24.30 11.72 -39.74
C GLY A 418 24.92 13.10 -39.98
N LYS A 419 24.18 14.18 -39.67
CA LYS A 419 24.62 15.58 -39.85
C LYS A 419 26.07 15.88 -39.42
N PRO A 420 26.56 15.51 -38.22
CA PRO A 420 27.94 15.78 -37.80
C PRO A 420 29.02 15.20 -38.72
N LEU A 421 28.76 14.07 -39.39
CA LEU A 421 29.70 13.48 -40.35
C LEU A 421 29.72 14.29 -41.65
N ILE A 422 28.56 14.80 -42.08
CA ILE A 422 28.44 15.70 -43.24
C ILE A 422 29.22 16.99 -43.00
N ARG A 423 29.14 17.57 -41.80
CA ARG A 423 29.88 18.79 -41.44
C ARG A 423 31.39 18.61 -41.63
N LYS A 424 31.96 17.59 -40.98
CA LYS A 424 33.37 17.23 -41.11
C LYS A 424 33.82 17.02 -42.55
N TYR A 425 32.97 16.40 -43.37
CA TYR A 425 33.29 16.17 -44.78
C TYR A 425 33.22 17.46 -45.62
N LEU A 426 32.25 18.34 -45.37
CA LEU A 426 32.18 19.66 -46.02
C LEU A 426 33.39 20.53 -45.64
N GLU A 427 33.77 20.53 -44.37
CA GLU A 427 34.96 21.22 -43.84
C GLU A 427 36.24 20.67 -44.48
N LYS A 428 36.38 19.34 -44.60
CA LYS A 428 37.50 18.66 -45.30
C LYS A 428 37.64 19.07 -46.77
N VAL A 429 36.52 19.28 -47.48
CA VAL A 429 36.51 19.55 -48.94
C VAL A 429 36.58 21.03 -49.28
N TYR A 430 35.91 21.90 -48.51
CA TYR A 430 35.79 23.34 -48.80
C TYR A 430 36.48 24.26 -47.78
N GLY A 431 37.07 23.70 -46.72
CA GLY A 431 37.66 24.44 -45.60
C GLY A 431 36.65 24.82 -44.52
N ASP A 432 37.16 25.08 -43.31
CA ASP A 432 36.36 25.31 -42.09
C ASP A 432 35.35 26.47 -42.21
N GLN A 433 35.71 27.49 -43.00
CA GLN A 433 34.86 28.66 -43.31
C GLN A 433 33.56 28.31 -44.04
N VAL A 434 33.43 27.11 -44.61
CA VAL A 434 32.17 26.68 -45.25
C VAL A 434 31.00 26.68 -44.25
N SER A 435 31.29 26.51 -42.96
CA SER A 435 30.31 26.56 -41.86
C SER A 435 29.76 27.96 -41.58
N GLU A 436 30.49 29.01 -41.95
CA GLU A 436 30.11 30.43 -41.77
C GLU A 436 29.19 30.93 -42.91
N LEU A 437 29.08 30.19 -44.01
CA LEU A 437 28.26 30.57 -45.15
C LEU A 437 26.78 30.59 -44.80
N HIS A 438 26.09 31.68 -45.16
CA HIS A 438 24.64 31.82 -44.97
C HIS A 438 23.81 30.68 -45.63
N CYS A 439 24.36 29.98 -46.62
CA CYS A 439 23.72 28.83 -47.26
C CYS A 439 24.06 27.46 -46.63
N TYR A 440 24.90 27.38 -45.60
CA TYR A 440 25.42 26.13 -45.02
C TYR A 440 24.32 25.13 -44.61
N PHE A 441 23.20 25.61 -44.08
CA PHE A 441 22.06 24.75 -43.74
C PHE A 441 21.46 23.98 -44.94
N ARG A 442 21.69 24.44 -46.17
CA ARG A 442 21.31 23.74 -47.42
C ARG A 442 22.34 22.70 -47.84
N LEU A 443 23.60 22.87 -47.47
CA LEU A 443 24.69 21.91 -47.66
C LEU A 443 24.65 20.76 -46.66
N GLU A 444 24.20 21.05 -45.42
CA GLU A 444 24.12 20.10 -44.29
C GLU A 444 22.97 19.07 -44.44
N THR A 445 22.90 18.43 -45.61
CA THR A 445 21.92 17.41 -45.97
C THR A 445 22.60 16.20 -46.61
N ILE A 446 22.07 15.01 -46.32
CA ILE A 446 22.61 13.73 -46.81
C ILE A 446 22.67 13.70 -48.35
N HIS A 447 21.69 14.30 -49.02
CA HIS A 447 21.66 14.34 -50.47
C HIS A 447 22.80 15.17 -51.08
N GLN A 448 23.18 16.31 -50.46
CA GLN A 448 24.32 17.11 -50.93
C GLN A 448 25.66 16.43 -50.63
N TYR A 449 25.77 15.73 -49.49
CA TYR A 449 26.91 14.86 -49.20
C TYR A 449 27.13 13.82 -50.32
N TYR A 450 26.07 13.16 -50.80
CA TYR A 450 26.20 12.16 -51.87
C TYR A 450 26.49 12.73 -53.25
N LYS A 451 26.01 13.93 -53.58
CA LYS A 451 26.49 14.64 -54.78
C LYS A 451 27.98 14.93 -54.69
N LEU A 452 28.45 15.42 -53.55
CA LEU A 452 29.86 15.76 -53.36
C LEU A 452 30.75 14.51 -53.41
N LYS A 453 30.30 13.38 -52.82
CA LYS A 453 30.94 12.06 -52.95
C LYS A 453 30.92 11.52 -54.38
N PHE A 454 29.89 11.80 -55.17
CA PHE A 454 29.89 11.47 -56.60
C PHE A 454 31.05 12.20 -57.32
N PHE A 455 31.18 13.51 -57.12
CA PHE A 455 32.27 14.26 -57.76
C PHE A 455 33.66 13.80 -57.30
N GLU A 456 33.86 13.53 -56.00
CA GLU A 456 35.15 13.00 -55.48
C GLU A 456 35.60 11.69 -56.17
N TYR A 457 34.65 10.81 -56.54
CA TYR A 457 34.97 9.48 -57.11
C TYR A 457 34.90 9.38 -58.63
N HIS A 458 34.16 10.27 -59.30
CA HIS A 458 33.85 10.16 -60.74
C HIS A 458 34.33 11.37 -61.56
N ASP A 459 34.66 12.49 -60.93
CA ASP A 459 35.15 13.70 -61.58
C ASP A 459 36.52 14.11 -61.00
N ASN A 460 37.33 14.85 -61.75
CA ASN A 460 38.57 15.45 -61.26
C ASN A 460 38.35 16.87 -60.75
N GLN A 461 37.19 17.49 -61.01
CA GLN A 461 36.85 18.83 -60.55
C GLN A 461 35.70 18.78 -59.53
N ILE A 462 35.98 19.22 -58.31
CA ILE A 462 34.97 19.39 -57.27
C ILE A 462 34.19 20.68 -57.57
N PRO A 463 32.84 20.64 -57.69
CA PRO A 463 32.05 21.83 -57.97
C PRO A 463 32.12 22.83 -56.81
N SER A 464 31.97 24.12 -57.11
CA SER A 464 31.83 25.13 -56.06
C SER A 464 30.55 24.91 -55.24
N VAL A 465 30.52 25.49 -54.03
CA VAL A 465 29.34 25.49 -53.15
C VAL A 465 28.07 25.98 -53.87
N SER A 466 28.21 26.97 -54.77
CA SER A 466 27.08 27.52 -55.55
C SER A 466 26.54 26.51 -56.56
N GLU A 467 27.42 25.78 -57.23
CA GLU A 467 27.07 24.79 -58.25
C GLU A 467 26.45 23.54 -57.62
N LEU A 468 27.04 23.02 -56.55
CA LEU A 468 26.54 21.85 -55.82
C LEU A 468 25.07 22.03 -55.38
N ILE A 469 24.73 23.22 -54.86
CA ILE A 469 23.36 23.57 -54.45
C ILE A 469 22.42 23.68 -55.66
N LYS A 470 22.89 24.20 -56.80
CA LYS A 470 22.08 24.42 -58.02
C LYS A 470 21.75 23.14 -58.77
N ILE A 471 22.57 22.10 -58.68
CA ILE A 471 22.32 20.80 -59.34
C ILE A 471 21.01 20.21 -58.79
N SER A 472 19.95 20.21 -59.62
CA SER A 472 18.67 19.61 -59.25
C SER A 472 18.74 18.07 -59.27
N ARG A 473 17.80 17.42 -58.57
CA ARG A 473 17.68 15.95 -58.55
C ARG A 473 17.59 15.33 -59.95
N LYS A 474 16.78 15.94 -60.82
CA LYS A 474 16.57 15.53 -62.22
C LYS A 474 17.83 15.67 -63.07
N GLN A 475 18.61 16.73 -62.89
CA GLN A 475 19.89 16.91 -63.59
C GLN A 475 20.96 15.93 -63.09
N PHE A 476 21.00 15.70 -61.77
CA PHE A 476 21.93 14.76 -61.16
C PHE A 476 21.72 13.32 -61.64
N GLN A 477 20.47 12.91 -61.87
CA GLN A 477 20.14 11.57 -62.37
C GLN A 477 20.88 11.22 -63.67
N SER A 478 20.91 12.13 -64.66
CA SER A 478 21.60 11.93 -65.93
C SER A 478 23.10 11.69 -65.74
N ILE A 479 23.72 12.55 -64.95
CA ILE A 479 25.17 12.55 -64.65
C ILE A 479 25.53 11.28 -63.86
N LEU A 480 24.67 10.88 -62.91
CA LEU A 480 24.88 9.69 -62.09
C LEU A 480 24.84 8.39 -62.92
N LEU A 481 23.93 8.28 -63.89
CA LEU A 481 23.85 7.12 -64.80
C LEU A 481 25.08 7.01 -65.71
N GLU A 482 25.65 8.14 -66.14
CA GLU A 482 26.89 8.17 -66.93
C GLU A 482 28.13 7.81 -66.08
N GLY A 483 28.23 8.37 -64.87
CA GLY A 483 29.27 8.01 -63.90
C GLY A 483 29.21 6.52 -63.51
N TYR A 484 28.02 5.97 -63.29
CA TYR A 484 27.85 4.53 -63.05
C TYR A 484 28.41 3.67 -64.19
N LYS A 485 28.02 3.95 -65.44
CA LYS A 485 28.55 3.21 -66.61
C LYS A 485 30.06 3.29 -66.70
N SER A 486 30.61 4.49 -66.54
CA SER A 486 32.05 4.76 -66.56
C SER A 486 32.80 4.01 -65.45
N PHE A 487 32.24 3.96 -64.24
CA PHE A 487 32.82 3.25 -63.10
C PHE A 487 32.82 1.73 -63.29
N ILE A 488 31.70 1.16 -63.75
CA ILE A 488 31.58 -0.28 -64.06
C ILE A 488 32.60 -0.68 -65.14
N GLN A 489 32.75 0.12 -66.21
CA GLN A 489 33.74 -0.11 -67.26
C GLN A 489 35.19 0.01 -66.73
N LYS A 490 35.51 1.10 -66.03
CA LYS A 490 36.85 1.38 -65.45
C LYS A 490 37.31 0.29 -64.47
N LYS A 491 36.38 -0.26 -63.69
CA LYS A 491 36.63 -1.34 -62.71
C LYS A 491 36.46 -2.75 -63.30
N ARG A 492 36.04 -2.88 -64.57
CA ARG A 492 35.74 -4.15 -65.28
C ARG A 492 34.80 -5.06 -64.48
N LEU A 493 33.70 -4.48 -64.01
CA LEU A 493 32.70 -5.17 -63.19
C LEU A 493 31.56 -5.70 -64.07
N ASP A 494 31.03 -6.86 -63.69
CA ASP A 494 29.79 -7.41 -64.23
C ASP A 494 28.75 -7.47 -63.11
N ILE A 495 27.55 -6.92 -63.33
CA ILE A 495 26.52 -6.77 -62.30
C ILE A 495 25.42 -7.79 -62.58
N PRO A 496 25.27 -8.85 -61.77
CA PRO A 496 24.27 -9.87 -62.00
C PRO A 496 22.85 -9.28 -62.04
N ALA A 497 22.06 -9.70 -63.02
CA ALA A 497 20.66 -9.27 -63.15
C ALA A 497 19.84 -9.57 -61.88
N SER A 498 20.18 -10.62 -61.13
CA SER A 498 19.58 -10.92 -59.83
C SER A 498 19.83 -9.82 -58.78
N LEU A 499 21.06 -9.34 -58.66
CA LEU A 499 21.42 -8.24 -57.75
C LEU A 499 20.74 -6.93 -58.19
N TYR A 500 20.78 -6.62 -59.49
CA TYR A 500 20.14 -5.41 -60.02
C TYR A 500 18.63 -5.40 -59.75
N ASN A 501 17.94 -6.52 -60.04
CA ASN A 501 16.50 -6.66 -59.80
C ASN A 501 16.14 -6.63 -58.30
N ALA A 502 16.99 -7.18 -57.42
CA ALA A 502 16.81 -7.08 -55.98
C ALA A 502 16.91 -5.63 -55.48
N ILE A 503 17.90 -4.87 -55.96
CA ILE A 503 18.08 -3.45 -55.61
C ILE A 503 16.96 -2.57 -56.18
N ALA A 504 16.46 -2.88 -57.39
CA ALA A 504 15.37 -2.16 -58.03
C ALA A 504 14.01 -2.40 -57.37
N SER A 505 13.76 -3.63 -56.88
CA SER A 505 12.51 -3.98 -56.18
C SER A 505 12.48 -3.56 -54.72
N HIS A 506 13.64 -3.45 -54.05
CA HIS A 506 13.73 -2.98 -52.67
C HIS A 506 13.41 -1.49 -52.53
N LYS A 507 12.44 -1.17 -51.67
CA LYS A 507 12.08 0.21 -51.27
C LYS A 507 12.49 0.48 -49.83
N SER A 508 13.05 1.66 -49.58
CA SER A 508 13.37 2.16 -48.24
C SER A 508 12.16 2.13 -47.30
N THR A 509 12.41 1.68 -46.06
CA THR A 509 11.42 1.68 -44.98
C THR A 509 11.22 3.08 -44.38
N THR A 510 12.24 3.94 -44.44
CA THR A 510 12.17 5.34 -43.97
C THR A 510 11.63 6.32 -45.01
N GLN A 511 11.31 5.84 -46.22
CA GLN A 511 10.74 6.60 -47.34
C GLN A 511 11.61 7.81 -47.76
N TRP A 512 12.95 7.66 -47.75
CA TRP A 512 13.85 8.70 -48.27
C TRP A 512 13.89 8.75 -49.82
N GLU A 513 13.47 7.67 -50.48
CA GLU A 513 13.50 7.54 -51.94
C GLU A 513 12.50 8.48 -52.63
N ASP A 514 12.96 9.18 -53.68
CA ASP A 514 12.12 10.03 -54.53
C ASP A 514 11.94 9.42 -55.93
N ALA A 515 11.14 10.08 -56.77
CA ALA A 515 10.85 9.62 -58.13
C ALA A 515 12.08 9.63 -59.09
N TYR A 516 13.23 10.13 -58.66
CA TYR A 516 14.48 10.20 -59.41
C TYR A 516 15.57 9.27 -58.86
N THR A 517 15.35 8.63 -57.71
CA THR A 517 16.25 7.62 -57.14
C THR A 517 16.30 6.37 -58.01
N THR A 518 17.49 5.98 -58.49
CA THR A 518 17.64 4.82 -59.39
C THR A 518 18.39 3.64 -58.73
N PRO A 519 18.30 2.41 -59.28
CA PRO A 519 19.07 1.26 -58.79
C PRO A 519 20.59 1.50 -58.84
N GLU A 520 21.06 2.23 -59.85
CA GLU A 520 22.46 2.63 -60.01
C GLU A 520 22.92 3.53 -58.87
N GLU A 521 22.10 4.48 -58.43
CA GLU A 521 22.40 5.30 -57.25
C GLU A 521 22.54 4.42 -56.01
N LYS A 522 21.59 3.52 -55.77
CA LYS A 522 21.63 2.57 -54.63
C LYS A 522 22.88 1.68 -54.64
N LEU A 523 23.35 1.26 -55.83
CA LEU A 523 24.59 0.51 -55.99
C LEU A 523 25.84 1.36 -55.78
N LEU A 524 25.92 2.56 -56.37
CA LEU A 524 27.03 3.49 -56.18
C LEU A 524 27.22 3.86 -54.71
N LEU A 525 26.13 4.13 -53.97
CA LEU A 525 26.17 4.40 -52.53
C LEU A 525 26.82 3.25 -51.75
N ARG A 526 26.50 1.99 -52.10
CA ARG A 526 27.10 0.79 -51.49
C ARG A 526 28.59 0.66 -51.86
N PHE A 527 28.96 0.95 -53.10
CA PHE A 527 30.37 0.96 -53.52
C PHE A 527 31.19 2.04 -52.83
N TRP A 528 30.71 3.29 -52.78
CA TRP A 528 31.40 4.39 -52.10
C TRP A 528 31.51 4.13 -50.60
N PHE A 529 30.47 3.58 -49.97
CA PHE A 529 30.53 3.20 -48.56
C PHE A 529 31.64 2.17 -48.29
N LEU A 530 31.75 1.15 -49.12
CA LEU A 530 32.83 0.15 -49.02
C LEU A 530 34.21 0.77 -49.29
N MET A 531 34.34 1.65 -50.29
CA MET A 531 35.60 2.32 -50.63
C MET A 531 36.09 3.31 -49.56
N ASP A 532 35.19 4.07 -48.93
CA ASP A 532 35.49 4.96 -47.80
C ASP A 532 36.10 4.21 -46.60
N HIS A 533 35.90 2.90 -46.52
CA HIS A 533 36.49 2.01 -45.51
C HIS A 533 37.53 1.05 -46.10
N GLY A 534 38.23 1.47 -47.16
CA GLY A 534 39.39 0.75 -47.71
C GLY A 534 39.08 -0.49 -48.56
N VAL A 535 37.81 -0.88 -48.73
CA VAL A 535 37.46 -2.08 -49.49
C VAL A 535 37.58 -1.84 -51.00
N ILE A 536 38.44 -2.61 -51.66
CA ILE A 536 38.64 -2.55 -53.12
C ILE A 536 37.47 -3.24 -53.84
N ILE A 537 36.64 -2.45 -54.53
CA ILE A 537 35.53 -2.98 -55.35
C ILE A 537 36.10 -3.77 -56.54
N ASN A 538 35.75 -5.06 -56.58
CA ASN A 538 36.11 -6.00 -57.64
C ASN A 538 35.00 -7.07 -57.78
N GLN A 539 35.13 -7.98 -58.76
CA GLN A 539 34.12 -9.01 -59.01
C GLN A 539 33.92 -10.00 -57.86
N LYS A 540 34.90 -10.19 -56.97
CA LYS A 540 34.78 -11.05 -55.78
C LYS A 540 33.83 -10.43 -54.76
N ILE A 541 33.88 -9.11 -54.56
CA ILE A 541 32.95 -8.38 -53.69
C ILE A 541 31.51 -8.49 -54.24
N ILE A 542 31.30 -8.32 -55.55
CA ILE A 542 29.97 -8.48 -56.17
C ILE A 542 29.45 -9.91 -55.98
N LYS A 543 30.29 -10.92 -56.21
CA LYS A 543 29.93 -12.34 -56.04
C LYS A 543 29.75 -12.77 -54.57
N SER A 544 30.22 -12.00 -53.59
CA SER A 544 30.07 -12.32 -52.17
C SER A 544 28.67 -12.08 -51.62
N GLY A 545 27.78 -11.43 -52.38
CA GLY A 545 26.41 -11.15 -51.96
C GLY A 545 26.24 -9.91 -51.07
N ILE A 546 27.32 -9.36 -50.50
CA ILE A 546 27.28 -8.23 -49.55
C ILE A 546 26.56 -6.96 -50.05
N LEU A 547 26.36 -6.84 -51.36
CA LEU A 547 25.65 -5.73 -51.98
C LEU A 547 24.12 -5.90 -51.96
N ASN A 548 23.59 -7.07 -51.61
CA ASN A 548 22.15 -7.34 -51.56
C ASN A 548 21.43 -6.46 -50.52
N PRO A 549 20.15 -6.10 -50.72
CA PRO A 549 19.35 -5.45 -49.69
C PRO A 549 19.26 -6.31 -48.40
N GLY A 550 19.27 -5.68 -47.23
CA GLY A 550 19.24 -6.35 -45.92
C GLY A 550 20.58 -6.92 -45.43
N GLU A 551 21.65 -6.89 -46.23
CA GLU A 551 22.97 -7.32 -45.80
C GLU A 551 23.66 -6.30 -44.88
N ASP A 552 24.30 -6.79 -43.81
CA ASP A 552 25.04 -5.97 -42.83
C ASP A 552 26.42 -5.59 -43.37
N ILE A 553 26.42 -4.61 -44.28
CA ILE A 553 27.63 -4.01 -44.87
C ILE A 553 28.57 -3.45 -43.79
N TRP A 554 28.05 -2.98 -42.65
CA TRP A 554 28.85 -2.45 -41.56
C TRP A 554 29.68 -3.53 -40.86
N LYS A 555 29.06 -4.67 -40.55
CA LYS A 555 29.74 -5.83 -39.95
C LYS A 555 30.78 -6.43 -40.91
N PHE A 556 30.51 -6.44 -42.21
CA PHE A 556 31.50 -6.86 -43.21
C PHE A 556 32.74 -5.97 -43.19
N VAL A 557 32.57 -4.65 -43.20
CA VAL A 557 33.65 -3.67 -43.14
C VAL A 557 34.47 -3.80 -41.85
N LYS A 558 33.81 -3.98 -40.70
CA LYS A 558 34.49 -4.24 -39.42
C LYS A 558 35.36 -5.51 -39.39
N GLY A 559 35.17 -6.42 -40.33
CA GLY A 559 36.04 -7.59 -40.52
C GLY A 559 37.30 -7.33 -41.33
N GLN A 560 37.52 -6.10 -41.84
CA GLN A 560 38.62 -5.76 -42.74
C GLN A 560 39.48 -4.58 -42.22
N GLY A 561 40.08 -4.78 -41.05
CA GLY A 561 41.11 -3.89 -40.50
C GLY A 561 40.59 -2.75 -39.62
N GLU A 562 41.48 -2.24 -38.76
CA GLU A 562 41.25 -1.00 -38.02
C GLU A 562 41.70 0.18 -38.89
N GLU A 563 40.73 0.98 -39.36
CA GLU A 563 40.75 2.46 -39.51
C GLU A 563 39.73 2.92 -40.56
N CYS A 564 38.82 3.82 -40.17
CA CYS A 564 37.99 4.53 -41.14
C CYS A 564 38.82 5.64 -41.81
N ASN A 565 39.02 5.58 -43.13
CA ASN A 565 39.67 6.64 -43.90
C ASN A 565 38.69 7.80 -44.24
N SER A 566 37.94 8.27 -43.23
CA SER A 566 36.92 9.33 -43.35
C SER A 566 37.42 10.70 -42.90
#